data_AF-E1YC79-F1
#
_entry.id   AF-E1YC79-F1
#
_cell.length_a   1.000
_cell.length_b   1.000
_cell.length_c   1.000
_cell.angle_alpha   90.00
_cell.angle_beta   90.00
_cell.angle_gamma   90.00
#
_symmetry.space_group_name_H-M   'P 1'
#
loop_
_entity.id
_entity.type
_entity.pdbx_description
1 polymer ?
#
loop_
_entity_poly.entity_id
_entity_poly.type
_entity_poly.pdbx_seq_one_letter_code
_entity_poly.pdbx_strand_id
1 'polypeptide(L)'
;MSSGTKELLVSLSFPDAGHGWVVGSNGTILATSDGGRTWKPQVSGTSNYLFGVCFVNPQKGWIVGEAGTILHTQDGGAHWQAQQSGEMEALLEAVKFLDEKRGFIVGEFGSILVTSDGGAIWKCITKREADILDIGSMGKTRPTLYSLDFQDDKTGVECGMLSRSMSTLKLSLARLTISERCSDKKC
;
A
#
# COMPACT_ATOMS: atom_id res chain seq x y z
N MET A 1 0.55 27.86 10.35
CA MET A 1 -0.40 26.74 10.54
C MET A 1 0.40 25.58 11.11
N SER A 2 0.14 25.18 12.36
CA SER A 2 0.71 23.95 12.93
C SER A 2 -0.17 22.77 12.52
N SER A 3 0.42 21.62 12.23
CA SER A 3 -0.29 20.37 11.89
C SER A 3 -1.15 19.83 13.06
N GLY A 4 -1.09 20.45 14.24
CA GLY A 4 -1.77 19.97 15.44
C GLY A 4 -1.13 18.74 16.08
N THR A 5 -0.05 18.20 15.51
CA THR A 5 0.70 17.04 16.01
C THR A 5 2.21 17.25 15.96
N LYS A 6 2.96 16.54 16.80
CA LYS A 6 4.44 16.49 16.79
C LYS A 6 4.98 15.29 15.99
N GLU A 7 4.08 14.45 15.50
CA GLU A 7 4.39 13.19 14.80
C GLU A 7 4.80 13.42 13.35
N LEU A 8 5.62 12.49 12.81
CA LEU A 8 6.06 12.55 11.42
C LEU A 8 4.93 12.09 10.51
N LEU A 9 4.51 12.96 9.59
CA LEU A 9 3.48 12.66 8.59
C LEU A 9 4.16 12.29 7.27
N VAL A 10 3.75 11.17 6.66
CA VAL A 10 4.49 10.56 5.53
C VAL A 10 3.67 10.35 4.27
N SER A 11 2.34 10.23 4.38
CA SER A 11 1.48 10.00 3.23
C SER A 11 0.15 10.71 3.38
N LEU A 12 -0.40 11.15 2.25
CA LEU A 12 -1.61 11.97 2.15
C LEU A 12 -2.48 11.49 0.99
N SER A 13 -3.79 11.43 1.21
CA SER A 13 -4.79 11.11 0.18
C SER A 13 -5.95 12.09 0.23
N PHE A 14 -6.32 12.66 -0.93
CA PHE A 14 -7.50 13.49 -1.14
C PHE A 14 -8.34 12.89 -2.27
N PRO A 15 -9.41 12.12 -1.99
CA PRO A 15 -10.31 11.61 -3.03
C PRO A 15 -11.17 12.72 -3.66
N ASP A 16 -11.32 13.86 -3.00
CA ASP A 16 -11.94 15.07 -3.54
C ASP A 16 -11.28 16.33 -2.94
N ALA A 17 -11.78 17.52 -3.30
CA ALA A 17 -11.20 18.79 -2.85
C ALA A 17 -11.50 19.16 -1.38
N GLY A 18 -12.50 18.54 -0.77
CA GLY A 18 -12.95 18.83 0.60
C GLY A 18 -12.39 17.86 1.64
N HIS A 19 -12.21 16.59 1.26
CA HIS A 19 -11.86 15.51 2.17
C HIS A 19 -10.44 15.03 1.94
N GLY A 20 -9.69 14.88 3.03
CA GLY A 20 -8.32 14.38 2.96
C GLY A 20 -7.89 13.68 4.24
N TRP A 21 -6.93 12.77 4.10
CA TRP A 21 -6.35 11.98 5.20
C TRP A 21 -4.85 12.00 5.12
N VAL A 22 -4.19 12.22 6.24
CA VAL A 22 -2.74 12.13 6.40
C VAL A 22 -2.40 11.11 7.48
N VAL A 23 -1.37 10.32 7.23
CA VAL A 23 -0.92 9.25 8.13
C VAL A 23 0.56 9.41 8.50
N GLY A 24 0.96 8.78 9.60
CA GLY A 24 2.29 8.99 10.16
C GLY A 24 2.73 8.02 11.25
N SER A 25 3.74 8.45 11.99
CA SER A 25 4.31 7.71 13.12
C SER A 25 3.30 7.51 14.25
N ASN A 26 3.55 6.51 15.10
CA ASN A 26 2.75 6.21 16.29
C ASN A 26 1.25 6.01 15.99
N GLY A 27 0.92 5.39 14.85
CA GLY A 27 -0.47 5.15 14.45
C GLY A 27 -1.26 6.42 14.11
N THR A 28 -0.59 7.55 13.83
CA THR A 28 -1.24 8.84 13.60
C THR A 28 -2.09 8.81 12.34
N ILE A 29 -3.37 9.19 12.48
CA ILE A 29 -4.29 9.48 11.37
C ILE A 29 -4.94 10.83 11.66
N LEU A 30 -4.83 11.77 10.72
CA LEU A 30 -5.60 13.01 10.75
C LEU A 30 -6.48 13.09 9.50
N ALA A 31 -7.71 13.58 9.66
CA ALA A 31 -8.65 13.79 8.59
C ALA A 31 -9.10 15.26 8.51
N THR A 32 -9.36 15.72 7.29
CA THR A 32 -9.97 17.02 7.01
C THR A 32 -11.25 16.82 6.21
N SER A 33 -12.20 17.73 6.40
CA SER A 33 -13.44 17.83 5.61
C SER A 33 -13.67 19.25 5.10
N ASP A 34 -12.64 20.11 5.13
CA ASP A 34 -12.71 21.51 4.73
C ASP A 34 -11.56 21.93 3.80
N GLY A 35 -10.98 20.94 3.09
CA GLY A 35 -9.89 21.13 2.15
C GLY A 35 -8.54 21.38 2.82
N GLY A 36 -8.33 20.82 4.02
CA GLY A 36 -7.06 20.91 4.74
C GLY A 36 -6.89 22.16 5.59
N ARG A 37 -7.94 22.96 5.80
CA ARG A 37 -7.89 24.13 6.69
C ARG A 37 -7.86 23.71 8.15
N THR A 38 -8.62 22.67 8.50
CA THR A 38 -8.60 22.02 9.81
C THR A 38 -8.42 20.52 9.69
N TRP A 39 -7.73 19.94 10.67
CA TRP A 39 -7.40 18.51 10.74
C TRP A 39 -7.83 17.97 12.10
N LYS A 40 -8.52 16.83 12.10
CA LYS A 40 -9.02 16.16 13.29
C LYS A 40 -8.41 14.76 13.41
N PRO A 41 -7.96 14.34 14.60
CA PRO A 41 -7.40 13.01 14.78
C PRO A 41 -8.47 11.92 14.65
N GLN A 42 -8.08 10.76 14.13
CA GLN A 42 -8.89 9.54 14.09
C GLN A 42 -8.16 8.41 14.85
N VAL A 43 -8.92 7.50 15.44
CA VAL A 43 -8.37 6.37 16.20
C VAL A 43 -8.04 5.23 15.24
N SER A 44 -6.75 4.91 15.10
CA SER A 44 -6.26 3.84 14.23
C SER A 44 -6.38 2.44 14.84
N GLY A 45 -6.38 2.35 16.18
CA GLY A 45 -6.35 1.07 16.91
C GLY A 45 -4.96 0.41 16.95
N THR A 46 -3.90 1.10 16.52
CA THR A 46 -2.51 0.61 16.56
C THR A 46 -1.54 1.73 16.90
N SER A 47 -0.34 1.39 17.36
CA SER A 47 0.79 2.31 17.51
C SER A 47 1.84 2.15 16.41
N ASN A 48 1.63 1.25 15.46
CA ASN A 48 2.56 1.00 14.35
C ASN A 48 2.72 2.24 13.48
N TYR A 49 3.89 2.38 12.86
CA TYR A 49 4.08 3.41 11.85
C TYR A 49 3.24 3.10 10.61
N LEU A 50 2.41 4.05 10.20
CA LEU A 50 1.60 4.03 8.98
C LEU A 50 2.35 4.74 7.84
N PHE A 51 2.65 4.02 6.75
CA PHE A 51 3.48 4.48 5.63
C PHE A 51 2.68 4.96 4.43
N GLY A 52 1.54 4.32 4.13
CA GLY A 52 0.74 4.61 2.95
C GLY A 52 -0.73 4.80 3.27
N VAL A 53 -1.39 5.72 2.57
CA VAL A 53 -2.85 5.91 2.63
C VAL A 53 -3.42 6.10 1.23
N CYS A 54 -4.58 5.48 0.97
CA CYS A 54 -5.34 5.63 -0.27
C CYS A 54 -6.83 5.62 0.02
N PHE A 55 -7.54 6.67 -0.43
CA PHE A 55 -9.00 6.72 -0.45
C PHE A 55 -9.50 6.73 -1.90
N VAL A 56 -10.52 5.93 -2.18
CA VAL A 56 -11.19 5.89 -3.50
C VAL A 56 -12.40 6.82 -3.57
N ASN A 57 -12.95 7.17 -2.41
CA ASN A 57 -13.99 8.17 -2.20
C ASN A 57 -13.94 8.64 -0.73
N PRO A 58 -14.72 9.64 -0.30
CA PRO A 58 -14.67 10.15 1.07
C PRO A 58 -15.08 9.17 2.18
N GLN A 59 -15.62 8.00 1.83
CA GLN A 59 -16.09 7.01 2.80
C GLN A 59 -15.14 5.81 2.90
N LYS A 60 -14.52 5.41 1.79
CA LYS A 60 -13.72 4.18 1.70
C LYS A 60 -12.25 4.47 1.47
N GLY A 61 -11.42 3.93 2.36
CA GLY A 61 -9.97 4.08 2.30
C GLY A 61 -9.22 2.98 3.02
N TRP A 62 -7.94 2.86 2.64
CA TRP A 62 -6.99 1.88 3.15
C TRP A 62 -5.71 2.58 3.62
N ILE A 63 -5.13 2.05 4.68
CA ILE A 63 -3.84 2.47 5.22
C ILE A 63 -2.95 1.24 5.37
N VAL A 64 -1.67 1.39 5.08
CA VAL A 64 -0.65 0.34 5.26
C VAL A 64 0.52 0.83 6.10
N GLY A 65 1.22 -0.09 6.77
CA GLY A 65 2.31 0.26 7.67
C GLY A 65 3.18 -0.92 8.11
N GLU A 66 3.89 -0.72 9.22
CA GLU A 66 4.77 -1.71 9.87
C GLU A 66 4.02 -2.99 10.26
N ALA A 67 4.77 -4.09 10.43
CA ALA A 67 4.28 -5.38 10.91
C ALA A 67 3.07 -5.89 10.11
N GLY A 68 3.08 -5.67 8.79
CA GLY A 68 2.01 -6.09 7.88
C GLY A 68 0.69 -5.37 8.11
N THR A 69 0.69 -4.19 8.72
CA THR A 69 -0.54 -3.45 9.06
C THR A 69 -1.31 -3.09 7.80
N ILE A 70 -2.59 -3.48 7.76
CA ILE A 70 -3.57 -2.99 6.79
C ILE A 70 -4.80 -2.56 7.57
N LEU A 71 -5.18 -1.29 7.47
CA LEU A 71 -6.42 -0.76 8.02
C LEU A 71 -7.36 -0.38 6.87
N HIS A 72 -8.65 -0.62 7.05
CA HIS A 72 -9.69 -0.25 6.09
C HIS A 72 -10.85 0.43 6.81
N THR A 73 -11.44 1.44 6.16
CA THR A 73 -12.63 2.13 6.65
C THR A 73 -13.72 2.14 5.58
N GLN A 74 -14.97 2.14 6.01
CA GLN A 74 -16.15 2.29 5.16
C GLN A 74 -16.99 3.54 5.48
N ASP A 75 -16.54 4.33 6.45
CA ASP A 75 -17.26 5.49 7.02
C ASP A 75 -16.37 6.72 7.20
N GLY A 76 -15.39 6.89 6.31
CA GLY A 76 -14.50 8.06 6.30
C GLY A 76 -13.51 8.10 7.45
N GLY A 77 -13.23 6.94 8.06
CA GLY A 77 -12.32 6.79 9.18
C GLY A 77 -12.94 7.10 10.54
N ALA A 78 -14.27 7.10 10.63
CA ALA A 78 -14.92 7.04 11.94
C ALA A 78 -14.61 5.72 12.64
N HIS A 79 -14.51 4.62 11.87
CA HIS A 79 -14.00 3.33 12.32
C HIS A 79 -12.96 2.77 11.34
N TRP A 80 -11.84 2.32 11.90
CA TRP A 80 -10.78 1.62 11.18
C TRP A 80 -10.77 0.15 11.58
N GLN A 81 -10.80 -0.74 10.59
CA GLN A 81 -10.84 -2.19 10.77
C GLN A 81 -9.57 -2.81 10.21
N ALA A 82 -8.89 -3.63 11.00
CA ALA A 82 -7.71 -4.35 10.54
C ALA A 82 -8.07 -5.44 9.53
N GLN A 83 -7.31 -5.52 8.44
CA GLN A 83 -7.37 -6.60 7.47
C GLN A 83 -6.12 -7.47 7.57
N GLN A 84 -6.26 -8.77 7.35
CA GLN A 84 -5.13 -9.69 7.40
C GLN A 84 -4.30 -9.58 6.11
N SER A 85 -3.02 -9.22 6.25
CA SER A 85 -2.05 -9.17 5.15
C SER A 85 -1.45 -10.52 4.79
N GLY A 86 -1.30 -11.41 5.79
CA GLY A 86 -0.52 -12.64 5.69
C GLY A 86 1.00 -12.42 5.81
N GLU A 87 1.47 -11.18 5.98
CA GLU A 87 2.88 -10.76 6.01
C GLU A 87 3.19 -10.00 7.32
N MET A 88 3.06 -10.67 8.46
CA MET A 88 3.08 -10.04 9.80
C MET A 88 4.41 -9.37 10.20
N GLU A 89 5.50 -9.64 9.47
CA GLU A 89 6.83 -9.07 9.72
C GLU A 89 7.26 -8.07 8.63
N ALA A 90 6.43 -7.85 7.61
CA ALA A 90 6.78 -6.97 6.49
C ALA A 90 6.47 -5.50 6.78
N LEU A 91 7.26 -4.60 6.21
CA LEU A 91 6.88 -3.19 6.08
C LEU A 91 6.08 -3.03 4.79
N LEU A 92 4.83 -2.60 4.91
CA LEU A 92 3.97 -2.30 3.76
C LEU A 92 4.02 -0.80 3.50
N GLU A 93 4.71 -0.42 2.42
CA GLU A 93 5.18 0.95 2.18
C GLU A 93 4.15 1.79 1.42
N ALA A 94 3.49 1.20 0.43
CA ALA A 94 2.53 1.92 -0.41
C ALA A 94 1.30 1.08 -0.73
N VAL A 95 0.17 1.77 -0.83
CA VAL A 95 -1.13 1.21 -1.18
C VAL A 95 -1.79 2.04 -2.26
N LYS A 96 -2.41 1.37 -3.22
CA LYS A 96 -3.23 1.99 -4.27
C LYS A 96 -4.43 1.13 -4.57
N PHE A 97 -5.57 1.77 -4.77
CA PHE A 97 -6.80 1.14 -5.23
C PHE A 97 -7.25 1.80 -6.53
N LEU A 98 -7.69 0.97 -7.47
CA LEU A 98 -8.28 1.42 -8.74
C LEU A 98 -9.77 1.73 -8.58
N ASP A 99 -10.41 1.00 -7.68
CA ASP A 99 -11.80 1.15 -7.28
C ASP A 99 -11.98 0.51 -5.88
N GLU A 100 -13.23 0.38 -5.42
CA GLU A 100 -13.50 -0.15 -4.08
C GLU A 100 -13.13 -1.63 -3.87
N LYS A 101 -12.78 -2.36 -4.94
CA LYS A 101 -12.53 -3.80 -4.92
C LYS A 101 -11.09 -4.16 -5.28
N ARG A 102 -10.52 -3.48 -6.26
CA ARG A 102 -9.21 -3.80 -6.85
C ARG A 102 -8.12 -2.94 -6.21
N GLY A 103 -7.24 -3.59 -5.45
CA GLY A 103 -6.19 -2.92 -4.68
C GLY A 103 -4.86 -3.64 -4.73
N PHE A 104 -3.80 -2.87 -4.53
CA PHE A 104 -2.40 -3.28 -4.61
C PHE A 104 -1.65 -2.67 -3.43
N ILE A 105 -0.82 -3.49 -2.79
CA ILE A 105 0.10 -3.07 -1.73
C ILE A 105 1.48 -3.56 -2.10
N VAL A 106 2.48 -2.71 -1.89
CA VAL A 106 3.89 -3.06 -2.04
C VAL A 106 4.65 -2.75 -0.77
N GLY A 107 5.78 -3.44 -0.56
CA GLY A 107 6.58 -3.26 0.63
C GLY A 107 7.98 -3.85 0.56
N GLU A 108 8.57 -3.99 1.74
CA GLU A 108 9.88 -4.64 1.92
C GLU A 108 9.87 -6.10 1.47
N PHE A 109 11.08 -6.61 1.22
CA PHE A 109 11.33 -7.97 0.79
C PHE A 109 10.60 -8.38 -0.50
N GLY A 110 10.38 -7.39 -1.37
CA GLY A 110 9.67 -7.54 -2.63
C GLY A 110 8.19 -7.84 -2.44
N SER A 111 7.61 -7.59 -1.26
CA SER A 111 6.20 -7.87 -0.94
C SER A 111 5.28 -7.17 -1.93
N ILE A 112 4.40 -7.95 -2.55
CA ILE A 112 3.35 -7.47 -3.45
C ILE A 112 2.07 -8.22 -3.09
N LEU A 113 1.10 -7.50 -2.56
CA LEU A 113 -0.23 -8.01 -2.24
C LEU A 113 -1.24 -7.45 -3.21
N VAL A 114 -2.16 -8.29 -3.66
CA VAL A 114 -3.27 -7.90 -4.52
C VAL A 114 -4.60 -8.35 -3.94
N THR A 115 -5.63 -7.54 -4.12
CA THR A 115 -7.02 -7.88 -3.79
C THR A 115 -7.94 -7.54 -4.95
N SER A 116 -9.04 -8.29 -5.03
CA SER A 116 -10.15 -8.08 -5.97
C SER A 116 -11.50 -7.98 -5.25
N ASP A 117 -11.50 -7.95 -3.92
CA ASP A 117 -12.68 -7.96 -3.06
C ASP A 117 -12.63 -6.89 -1.95
N GLY A 118 -11.82 -5.84 -2.14
CA GLY A 118 -11.71 -4.73 -1.18
C GLY A 118 -10.86 -5.06 0.05
N GLY A 119 -9.99 -6.06 -0.07
CA GLY A 119 -9.11 -6.51 1.01
C GLY A 119 -9.77 -7.45 2.00
N ALA A 120 -10.93 -8.02 1.67
CA ALA A 120 -11.45 -9.17 2.42
C ALA A 120 -10.46 -10.34 2.32
N ILE A 121 -9.80 -10.49 1.15
CA ILE A 121 -8.68 -11.39 0.95
C ILE A 121 -7.55 -10.63 0.24
N TRP A 122 -6.36 -10.66 0.83
CA TRP A 122 -5.11 -10.22 0.22
C TRP A 122 -4.30 -11.44 -0.23
N LYS A 123 -3.91 -11.44 -1.51
CA LYS A 123 -3.07 -12.50 -2.11
C LYS A 123 -1.66 -11.97 -2.32
N CYS A 124 -0.68 -12.58 -1.67
CA CYS A 124 0.72 -12.34 -1.97
C CYS A 124 1.09 -12.98 -3.30
N ILE A 125 1.56 -12.19 -4.27
CA ILE A 125 1.96 -12.67 -5.59
C ILE A 125 3.48 -12.78 -5.75
N THR A 126 4.23 -12.52 -4.67
CA THR A 126 5.67 -12.73 -4.66
C THR A 126 5.95 -14.22 -4.65
N LYS A 127 6.79 -14.65 -5.59
CA LYS A 127 7.17 -16.06 -5.68
C LYS A 127 8.07 -16.39 -4.49
N ARG A 128 7.70 -17.42 -3.72
CA ARG A 128 8.59 -17.99 -2.70
C ARG A 128 9.91 -18.37 -3.37
N GLU A 129 10.99 -18.24 -2.60
CA GLU A 129 12.41 -18.35 -2.98
C GLU A 129 12.77 -19.58 -3.86
N ALA A 130 11.94 -20.63 -3.86
CA ALA A 130 12.14 -21.83 -4.66
C ALA A 130 11.98 -21.65 -6.18
N ASP A 131 11.29 -20.60 -6.65
CA ASP A 131 11.04 -20.40 -8.10
C ASP A 131 12.03 -19.43 -8.79
N ILE A 132 13.01 -18.88 -8.05
CA ILE A 132 14.03 -17.92 -8.55
C ILE A 132 15.45 -18.52 -8.47
N LEU A 133 15.56 -19.85 -8.44
CA LEU A 133 16.86 -20.53 -8.50
C LEU A 133 17.36 -20.66 -9.95
N ASP A 134 17.71 -19.54 -10.60
CA ASP A 134 18.72 -19.57 -11.68
C ASP A 134 19.41 -18.22 -11.95
N ILE A 135 19.81 -17.51 -10.90
CA ILE A 135 20.95 -16.59 -11.01
C ILE A 135 21.86 -16.88 -9.82
N GLY A 136 23.08 -17.32 -10.12
CA GLY A 136 24.08 -17.79 -9.17
C GLY A 136 24.22 -16.95 -7.91
N SER A 137 24.44 -17.64 -6.80
CA SER A 137 24.64 -17.11 -5.46
C SER A 137 25.53 -15.86 -5.40
N MET A 138 24.92 -14.69 -5.17
CA MET A 138 25.58 -13.53 -4.57
C MET A 138 24.56 -12.77 -3.71
N GLY A 139 24.66 -12.89 -2.38
CA GLY A 139 24.06 -11.99 -1.39
C GLY A 139 22.58 -11.62 -1.58
N LYS A 140 21.66 -12.53 -1.23
CA LYS A 140 20.20 -12.38 -1.39
C LYS A 140 19.64 -11.22 -0.58
N THR A 141 19.54 -10.04 -1.18
CA THR A 141 18.71 -8.95 -0.65
C THR A 141 17.51 -8.78 -1.58
N ARG A 142 16.32 -9.08 -1.06
CA ARG A 142 15.08 -8.82 -1.77
C ARG A 142 14.87 -7.29 -1.83
N PRO A 143 14.48 -6.71 -2.97
CA PRO A 143 14.34 -5.26 -3.10
C PRO A 143 13.19 -4.73 -2.24
N THR A 144 13.28 -3.48 -1.79
CA THR A 144 12.14 -2.77 -1.20
C THR A 144 11.40 -2.01 -2.29
N LEU A 145 10.07 -2.18 -2.32
CA LEU A 145 9.18 -1.50 -3.23
C LEU A 145 8.45 -0.37 -2.48
N TYR A 146 8.66 0.88 -2.90
CA TYR A 146 8.17 2.06 -2.17
C TYR A 146 6.98 2.75 -2.83
N SER A 147 6.71 2.47 -4.11
CA SER A 147 5.69 3.21 -4.85
C SER A 147 5.02 2.36 -5.91
N LEU A 148 3.75 2.70 -6.13
CA LEU A 148 2.86 2.11 -7.12
C LEU A 148 2.30 3.23 -7.99
N ASP A 149 2.61 3.18 -9.27
CA ASP A 149 2.04 4.08 -10.28
C ASP A 149 1.29 3.26 -11.32
N PHE A 150 0.06 3.63 -11.62
CA PHE A 150 -0.73 2.99 -12.67
C PHE A 150 -0.67 3.83 -13.93
N GLN A 151 -0.31 3.20 -15.04
CA GLN A 151 -0.34 3.83 -16.35
C GLN A 151 -1.77 3.87 -16.89
N ASP A 152 -2.58 2.87 -16.55
CA ASP A 152 -4.00 2.73 -16.87
C ASP A 152 -4.71 1.78 -15.87
N ASP A 153 -5.97 1.44 -16.13
CA ASP A 153 -6.82 0.58 -15.30
C ASP A 153 -6.40 -0.91 -15.28
N LYS A 154 -5.34 -1.28 -16.01
CA LYS A 154 -4.88 -2.66 -16.22
C LYS A 154 -3.38 -2.87 -15.99
N THR A 155 -2.60 -1.79 -16.03
CA THR A 155 -1.14 -1.83 -16.05
C THR A 155 -0.57 -0.97 -14.92
N GLY A 156 -0.03 -1.64 -13.91
CA GLY A 156 0.75 -1.04 -12.83
C GLY A 156 2.25 -1.10 -13.14
N VAL A 157 2.95 -0.02 -12.83
CA VAL A 157 4.40 0.07 -12.79
C VAL A 157 4.81 0.21 -11.34
N GLU A 158 5.65 -0.71 -10.86
CA GLU A 158 6.28 -0.60 -9.55
C GLU A 158 7.64 0.08 -9.71
N CYS A 159 7.92 1.07 -8.86
CA CYS A 159 9.25 1.66 -8.77
C CYS A 159 9.88 1.26 -7.42
N GLY A 160 10.94 0.45 -7.50
CA GLY A 160 11.70 -0.04 -6.35
C GLY A 160 13.21 0.15 -6.55
N MET A 161 13.95 0.26 -5.45
CA MET A 161 15.40 0.32 -5.47
C MET A 161 15.97 -1.10 -5.29
N LEU A 162 16.85 -1.53 -6.20
CA LEU A 162 17.71 -2.70 -5.99
C LEU A 162 18.85 -2.31 -5.03
N SER A 163 19.17 -3.19 -4.09
CA SER A 163 20.10 -2.90 -2.99
C SER A 163 21.50 -2.50 -3.48
N ARG A 164 22.21 -1.73 -2.65
CA ARG A 164 23.59 -1.26 -2.92
C ARG A 164 24.58 -2.44 -2.92
N SER A 165 24.90 -2.95 -4.09
CA SER A 165 26.21 -3.57 -4.36
C SER A 165 26.85 -2.87 -5.55
N MET A 166 28.15 -2.61 -5.45
CA MET A 166 28.88 -1.61 -6.23
C MET A 166 28.74 -1.77 -7.75
N SER A 167 28.74 -0.60 -8.41
CA SER A 167 28.85 -0.33 -9.86
C SER A 167 27.64 -0.69 -10.73
N THR A 168 27.00 0.35 -11.27
CA THR A 168 25.86 0.42 -12.21
C THR A 168 24.46 0.25 -11.63
N LEU A 169 23.83 1.40 -11.34
CA LEU A 169 22.38 1.54 -11.18
C LEU A 169 21.69 1.17 -12.51
N LYS A 170 20.98 0.05 -12.54
CA LYS A 170 19.92 -0.20 -13.53
C LYS A 170 18.60 -0.19 -12.80
N LEU A 171 17.75 0.81 -13.08
CA LEU A 171 16.33 0.73 -12.76
C LEU A 171 15.73 -0.40 -13.60
N SER A 172 15.15 -1.40 -12.96
CA SER A 172 14.34 -2.43 -13.61
C SER A 172 12.88 -2.13 -13.30
N LEU A 173 12.13 -1.66 -14.31
CA LEU A 173 10.68 -1.51 -14.24
C LEU A 173 10.05 -2.92 -14.30
N ALA A 174 9.46 -3.39 -13.21
CA ALA A 174 8.60 -4.56 -13.24
C ALA A 174 7.19 -4.13 -13.68
N ARG A 175 6.63 -4.80 -14.69
CA ARG A 175 5.24 -4.60 -15.12
C ARG A 175 4.34 -5.57 -14.37
N LEU A 176 3.38 -5.04 -13.62
CA LEU A 176 2.24 -5.81 -13.15
C LEU A 176 1.10 -5.68 -14.17
N THR A 177 0.68 -6.80 -14.74
CA THR A 177 -0.48 -6.83 -15.63
C THR A 177 -1.57 -7.67 -14.99
N ILE A 178 -2.76 -7.10 -14.84
CA ILE A 178 -3.94 -7.85 -14.41
C ILE A 178 -4.38 -8.73 -15.59
N SER A 179 -4.02 -10.02 -15.59
CA SER A 179 -4.62 -10.98 -16.51
C SER A 179 -5.84 -11.62 -15.85
N GLU A 180 -7.04 -11.26 -16.29
CA GLU A 180 -8.24 -12.04 -15.95
C GLU A 180 -8.08 -13.44 -16.56
N ARG A 181 -7.91 -14.47 -15.72
CA ARG A 181 -8.20 -15.83 -16.20
C ARG A 181 -9.72 -15.95 -16.29
N CYS A 182 -10.26 -15.69 -17.47
CA CYS A 182 -11.60 -16.12 -17.80
C CYS A 182 -11.63 -17.65 -17.66
N SER A 183 -12.35 -18.15 -16.66
CA SER A 183 -12.60 -19.59 -16.52
C SER A 183 -13.75 -19.96 -17.47
N ASP A 184 -13.47 -19.99 -18.77
CA ASP A 184 -14.36 -20.62 -19.73
C ASP A 184 -14.24 -22.14 -19.59
N LYS A 185 -14.99 -22.69 -18.64
CA LYS A 185 -15.50 -24.05 -18.71
C LYS A 185 -17.02 -24.02 -18.77
N LYS A 186 -17.54 -23.70 -19.95
CA LYS A 186 -18.85 -24.16 -20.45
C LYS A 186 -18.82 -24.30 -21.98
N CYS A 187 -18.39 -25.48 -22.45
CA CYS A 187 -19.10 -26.33 -23.42
C CYS A 187 -18.48 -27.73 -23.33
#